data_AF-A0A944K4N1-F1
#
_entry.id   AF-A0A944K4N1-F1
#
_cell.length_a   1.000
_cell.length_b   1.000
_cell.length_c   1.000
_cell.angle_alpha   90.00
_cell.angle_beta   90.00
_cell.angle_gamma   90.00
#
_symmetry.space_group_name_H-M   'P 1'
#
loop_
_entity.id
_entity.type
_entity.pdbx_description
1 polymer ?
#
loop_
_entity_poly.entity_id
_entity_poly.type
_entity_poly.pdbx_seq_one_letter_code
_entity_poly.pdbx_strand_id
1 'polypeptide(L)'
;MLIGRADIYLNHNVIRIGSKEPPAVASSLGGAPMVASDSHIHVAARAQTGPVRVKLWNRAGPVRGTVVFDGQISLSDGSIAIGDILNVSSFVQSFGSPGLHQIRVSVDDPGNASRVDVVLDPGVNQISLMSVEGGAIPYVWTVSDPTIGRFDELALVLSSHDLPVSRLSAALKLVQIAYEEGESPNREYLRDFGMRLVAEWLRWLRDDISHEVASEVSRDVAARLRDLAASESDYEIIRLASGVIESLHRV
;
A
#
# COMPACT_ATOMS: atom_id res chain seq x y z
N MET A 1 -5.01 5.96 -2.61
CA MET A 1 -5.39 4.56 -2.40
C MET A 1 -4.48 3.65 -3.20
N LEU A 2 -4.14 2.48 -2.66
CA LEU A 2 -3.43 1.45 -3.41
C LEU A 2 -4.37 0.91 -4.50
N ILE A 3 -3.95 0.96 -5.75
CA ILE A 3 -4.75 0.50 -6.91
C ILE A 3 -4.08 -0.66 -7.65
N GLY A 4 -2.84 -1.00 -7.29
CA GLY A 4 -2.12 -2.11 -7.89
C GLY A 4 -0.87 -2.47 -7.11
N ARG A 5 -0.46 -3.73 -7.18
CA ARG A 5 0.81 -4.23 -6.67
C ARG A 5 1.30 -5.35 -7.57
N ALA A 6 2.59 -5.33 -7.88
CA ALA A 6 3.24 -6.37 -8.67
C ALA A 6 4.64 -6.66 -8.11
N ASP A 7 5.06 -7.92 -8.17
CA ASP A 7 6.44 -8.34 -7.96
C ASP A 7 7.02 -8.63 -9.36
N ILE A 8 7.96 -7.80 -9.83
CA ILE A 8 8.43 -7.78 -11.22
C ILE A 8 9.85 -8.34 -11.28
N TYR A 9 10.09 -9.33 -12.15
CA TYR A 9 11.42 -9.85 -12.42
C TYR A 9 12.12 -8.99 -13.48
N LEU A 10 13.26 -8.42 -13.11
CA LEU A 10 14.04 -7.57 -14.00
C LEU A 10 15.24 -8.32 -14.57
N ASN A 11 15.36 -8.30 -15.90
CA ASN A 11 16.53 -8.81 -16.62
C ASN A 11 17.67 -7.79 -16.57
N HIS A 12 17.33 -6.51 -16.53
CA HIS A 12 18.26 -5.39 -16.43
C HIS A 12 18.01 -4.62 -15.14
N ASN A 13 19.01 -3.90 -14.63
CA ASN A 13 18.93 -3.15 -13.37
C ASN A 13 18.09 -1.86 -13.47
N VAL A 14 17.03 -1.89 -14.28
CA VAL A 14 16.19 -0.75 -14.61
C VAL A 14 14.74 -1.19 -14.64
N ILE A 15 13.91 -0.52 -13.86
CA ILE A 15 12.46 -0.59 -13.99
C ILE A 15 11.96 0.62 -14.78
N ARG A 16 11.12 0.36 -15.79
CA ARG A 16 10.45 1.37 -16.59
C ARG A 16 9.05 1.59 -16.03
N ILE A 17 8.68 2.86 -15.86
CA ILE A 17 7.38 3.31 -15.37
C ILE A 17 6.89 4.38 -16.36
N GLY A 18 5.70 4.24 -16.94
CA GLY A 18 5.20 5.24 -17.88
C GLY A 18 4.10 4.74 -18.81
N SER A 19 4.09 5.24 -20.05
CA SER A 19 3.16 4.76 -21.09
C SER A 19 3.40 3.28 -21.44
N LYS A 20 2.39 2.62 -22.04
CA LYS A 20 2.53 1.21 -22.48
C LYS A 20 3.50 1.06 -23.64
N GLU A 21 3.42 1.99 -24.59
CA GLU A 21 4.31 2.00 -25.74
C GLU A 21 5.73 2.39 -25.32
N PRO A 22 6.76 1.68 -25.80
CA PRO A 22 8.13 1.98 -25.42
C PRO A 22 8.53 3.41 -25.83
N PRO A 23 9.45 4.05 -25.10
CA PRO A 23 9.88 5.40 -25.42
C PRO A 23 10.57 5.44 -26.78
N ALA A 24 10.26 6.47 -27.58
CA ALA A 24 10.87 6.66 -28.91
C ALA A 24 12.40 6.83 -28.86
N VAL A 25 12.93 7.35 -27.74
CA VAL A 25 14.35 7.52 -27.49
C VAL A 25 14.72 6.74 -26.22
N ALA A 26 15.76 5.91 -26.32
CA ALA A 26 16.29 5.20 -25.17
C ALA A 26 16.99 6.18 -24.20
N SER A 27 16.41 6.35 -23.00
CA SER A 27 17.04 7.09 -21.91
C SER A 27 17.89 6.16 -21.05
N SER A 28 19.21 6.35 -21.08
CA SER A 28 20.14 5.63 -20.19
C SER A 28 20.23 6.32 -18.82
N LEU A 29 20.37 5.52 -17.76
CA LEU A 29 20.55 6.04 -16.40
C LEU A 29 21.91 6.75 -16.22
N GLY A 30 22.96 6.33 -16.94
CA GLY A 30 24.29 6.93 -16.78
C GLY A 30 24.87 6.89 -15.35
N GLY A 31 24.42 5.93 -14.52
CA GLY A 31 24.78 5.84 -13.10
C GLY A 31 23.89 6.65 -12.15
N ALA A 32 22.94 7.44 -12.66
CA ALA A 32 21.94 8.11 -11.84
C ALA A 32 20.89 7.12 -11.31
N PRO A 33 20.26 7.39 -10.15
CA PRO A 33 19.20 6.53 -9.61
C PRO A 33 17.91 6.58 -10.44
N MET A 34 17.71 7.63 -11.25
CA MET A 34 16.59 7.75 -12.16
C MET A 34 16.92 8.64 -13.36
N VAL A 35 16.21 8.41 -14.47
CA VAL A 35 16.12 9.34 -15.60
C VAL A 35 14.66 9.38 -16.06
N ALA A 36 14.18 10.55 -16.48
CA ALA A 36 12.82 10.71 -16.96
C ALA A 36 12.80 11.35 -18.35
N SER A 37 11.73 11.06 -19.09
CA SER A 37 11.32 11.71 -20.32
C SER A 37 9.86 12.15 -20.18
N ASP A 38 9.30 12.73 -21.23
CA ASP A 38 7.93 13.23 -21.23
C ASP A 38 6.88 12.14 -20.96
N SER A 39 7.19 10.85 -21.16
CA SER A 39 6.22 9.76 -21.03
C SER A 39 6.69 8.59 -20.18
N HIS A 40 7.94 8.60 -19.72
CA HIS A 40 8.55 7.48 -19.01
C HIS A 40 9.54 7.94 -17.94
N ILE A 41 9.66 7.12 -16.91
CA ILE A 41 10.64 7.20 -15.85
C ILE A 41 11.37 5.86 -15.83
N HIS A 42 12.68 5.89 -15.91
CA HIS A 42 13.54 4.75 -15.67
C HIS A 42 14.15 4.90 -14.27
N VAL A 43 14.05 3.87 -13.45
CA VAL A 43 14.58 3.86 -12.09
C VAL A 43 15.56 2.72 -11.94
N ALA A 44 16.73 3.01 -11.36
CA ALA A 44 17.73 2.01 -11.04
C ALA A 44 17.20 1.05 -9.96
N ALA A 45 17.24 -0.25 -10.23
CA ALA A 45 16.71 -1.28 -9.35
C ALA A 45 17.59 -2.53 -9.39
N ARG A 46 17.48 -3.39 -8.39
CA ARG A 46 18.20 -4.68 -8.42
C ARG A 46 17.69 -5.55 -9.58
N ALA A 47 18.59 -6.27 -10.24
CA ALA A 47 18.25 -7.24 -11.28
C ALA A 47 18.76 -8.64 -10.91
N GLN A 48 18.09 -9.67 -11.45
CA GLN A 48 18.51 -11.07 -11.38
C GLN A 48 18.78 -11.66 -9.98
N THR A 49 18.46 -10.91 -8.91
CA THR A 49 18.64 -11.34 -7.51
C THR A 49 17.31 -11.73 -6.86
N GLY A 50 16.21 -11.15 -7.34
CA GLY A 50 14.85 -11.38 -6.86
C GLY A 50 13.90 -10.35 -7.47
N PRO A 51 12.58 -10.50 -7.31
CA PRO A 51 11.63 -9.55 -7.88
C PRO A 51 11.75 -8.19 -7.20
N VAL A 52 11.47 -7.13 -7.95
CA VAL A 52 11.29 -5.78 -7.45
C VAL A 52 9.80 -5.59 -7.17
N ARG A 53 9.48 -5.24 -5.92
CA ARG A 53 8.10 -5.02 -5.51
C ARG A 53 7.68 -3.61 -5.88
N VAL A 54 6.67 -3.49 -6.72
CA VAL A 54 6.07 -2.21 -7.07
C VAL A 54 4.67 -2.10 -6.51
N LYS A 55 4.38 -0.94 -5.93
CA LYS A 55 3.03 -0.57 -5.52
C LYS A 55 2.62 0.68 -6.26
N LEU A 56 1.43 0.63 -6.83
CA LEU A 56 0.81 1.72 -7.57
C LEU A 56 -0.32 2.32 -6.74
N TRP A 57 -0.24 3.61 -6.53
CA TRP A 57 -1.14 4.38 -5.70
C TRP A 57 -1.81 5.47 -6.54
N ASN A 58 -3.09 5.75 -6.28
CA ASN A 58 -3.83 6.82 -6.90
C ASN A 58 -4.25 7.85 -5.85
N ARG A 59 -3.89 9.12 -6.04
CA ARG A 59 -4.17 10.29 -5.18
C ARG A 59 -3.60 10.27 -3.76
N ALA A 60 -3.35 9.09 -3.22
CA ALA A 60 -2.80 8.92 -1.89
C ALA A 60 -1.86 7.72 -1.81
N GLY A 61 -0.71 7.90 -1.15
CA GLY A 61 0.33 6.89 -1.01
C GLY A 61 1.28 7.18 0.17
N PRO A 62 2.11 6.21 0.57
CA PRO A 62 2.90 6.30 1.80
C PRO A 62 4.01 7.36 1.68
N VAL A 63 4.26 8.07 2.78
CA VAL A 63 5.41 8.96 2.96
C VAL A 63 6.56 8.09 3.49
N ARG A 64 7.29 7.44 2.57
CA ARG A 64 8.46 6.61 2.92
C ARG A 64 9.45 6.49 1.76
N GLY A 65 10.66 6.05 2.09
CA GLY A 65 11.75 5.89 1.14
C GLY A 65 12.30 7.23 0.63
N THR A 66 13.18 7.16 -0.35
CA THR A 66 13.74 8.32 -1.03
C THR A 66 12.92 8.62 -2.29
N VAL A 67 12.38 9.83 -2.38
CA VAL A 67 11.73 10.32 -3.60
C VAL A 67 12.81 10.53 -4.66
N VAL A 68 12.76 9.75 -5.73
CA VAL A 68 13.67 9.87 -6.87
C VAL A 68 13.03 10.65 -8.03
N PHE A 69 11.71 10.67 -8.13
CA PHE A 69 11.03 11.48 -9.13
C PHE A 69 9.79 12.14 -8.54
N ASP A 70 9.58 13.41 -8.87
CA ASP A 70 8.37 14.16 -8.57
C ASP A 70 8.13 15.18 -9.68
N GLY A 71 7.27 14.84 -10.63
CA GLY A 71 7.08 15.63 -11.84
C GLY A 71 5.94 15.10 -12.69
N GLN A 72 5.70 15.75 -13.82
CA GLN A 72 4.64 15.35 -14.74
C GLN A 72 5.17 14.41 -15.82
N ILE A 73 4.36 13.41 -16.17
CA ILE A 73 4.54 12.64 -17.41
C ILE A 73 3.20 12.57 -18.17
N SER A 74 3.28 12.42 -19.47
CA SER A 74 2.16 12.23 -20.39
C SER A 74 1.85 10.75 -20.54
N LEU A 75 0.60 10.38 -20.31
CA LEU A 75 0.06 9.03 -20.49
C LEU A 75 -1.03 9.07 -21.55
N SER A 76 -0.74 8.51 -22.72
CA SER A 76 -1.55 8.68 -23.94
C SER A 76 -2.91 7.98 -23.91
N ASP A 77 -3.07 6.96 -23.06
CA ASP A 77 -4.28 6.14 -22.98
C ASP A 77 -4.84 6.03 -21.54
N GLY A 78 -4.39 6.91 -20.63
CA GLY A 78 -4.84 6.92 -19.24
C GLY A 78 -4.44 5.67 -18.44
N SER A 79 -3.44 4.94 -18.94
CA SER A 79 -2.89 3.76 -18.28
C SER A 79 -1.40 3.96 -18.00
N ILE A 80 -0.93 3.30 -16.95
CA ILE A 80 0.48 3.24 -16.59
C ILE A 80 0.98 1.81 -16.71
N ALA A 81 2.11 1.63 -17.38
CA ALA A 81 2.86 0.39 -17.47
C ALA A 81 4.10 0.47 -16.59
N ILE A 82 4.39 -0.64 -15.92
CA ILE A 82 5.53 -0.82 -15.04
C ILE A 82 6.17 -2.16 -15.38
N GLY A 83 7.45 -2.18 -15.72
CA GLY A 83 8.10 -3.43 -16.12
C GLY A 83 9.59 -3.32 -16.37
N ASP A 84 10.17 -4.45 -16.77
CA ASP A 84 11.53 -4.49 -17.32
C ASP A 84 11.62 -3.70 -18.63
N ILE A 85 12.81 -3.18 -18.94
CA ILE A 85 13.03 -2.35 -20.15
C ILE A 85 12.79 -3.08 -21.48
N LEU A 86 12.85 -4.42 -21.49
CA LEU A 86 12.52 -5.27 -22.63
C LEU A 86 11.05 -5.73 -22.60
N ASN A 87 10.28 -5.29 -21.60
CA ASN A 87 8.86 -5.61 -21.43
C ASN A 87 8.55 -7.12 -21.33
N VAL A 88 9.54 -7.93 -20.91
CA VAL A 88 9.37 -9.38 -20.70
C VAL A 88 8.47 -9.66 -19.49
N SER A 89 8.56 -8.82 -18.46
CA SER A 89 7.67 -8.81 -17.31
C SER A 89 7.13 -7.40 -17.14
N SER A 90 5.81 -7.25 -17.19
CA SER A 90 5.15 -5.97 -16.99
C SER A 90 3.79 -6.09 -16.31
N PHE A 91 3.43 -5.00 -15.65
CA PHE A 91 2.18 -4.75 -14.98
C PHE A 91 1.58 -3.48 -15.56
N VAL A 92 0.33 -3.54 -15.99
CA VAL A 92 -0.35 -2.43 -16.65
C VAL A 92 -1.65 -2.16 -15.91
N GLN A 93 -1.87 -0.89 -15.55
CA GLN A 93 -3.06 -0.46 -14.83
C GLN A 93 -3.67 0.76 -15.50
N SER A 94 -4.94 0.67 -15.88
CA SER A 94 -5.75 1.82 -16.25
C SER A 94 -6.22 2.54 -14.99
N PHE A 95 -6.12 3.87 -14.95
CA PHE A 95 -6.44 4.65 -13.74
C PHE A 95 -7.17 5.96 -14.01
N GLY A 96 -7.39 6.35 -15.27
CA GLY A 96 -8.16 7.54 -15.58
C GLY A 96 -8.15 7.91 -17.06
N SER A 97 -8.30 9.22 -17.29
CA SER A 97 -8.26 9.80 -18.63
C SER A 97 -6.82 9.92 -19.14
N PRO A 98 -6.60 9.92 -20.46
CA PRO A 98 -5.33 10.34 -21.05
C PRO A 98 -4.93 11.76 -20.65
N GLY A 99 -3.62 12.03 -20.59
CA GLY A 99 -3.09 13.39 -20.40
C GLY A 99 -1.82 13.46 -19.56
N LEU A 100 -1.53 14.67 -19.08
CA LEU A 100 -0.45 14.92 -18.13
C LEU A 100 -0.90 14.54 -16.72
N HIS A 101 -0.11 13.72 -16.05
CA HIS A 101 -0.33 13.31 -14.67
C HIS A 101 0.87 13.67 -13.81
N GLN A 102 0.62 14.13 -12.59
CA GLN A 102 1.68 14.30 -11.61
C GLN A 102 2.06 12.92 -11.07
N ILE A 103 3.33 12.54 -11.16
CA ILE A 103 3.83 11.27 -10.66
C ILE A 103 4.90 11.52 -9.61
N ARG A 104 4.78 10.82 -8.49
CA ARG A 104 5.85 10.71 -7.50
C ARG A 104 6.33 9.27 -7.42
N VAL A 105 7.64 9.07 -7.52
CA VAL A 105 8.28 7.76 -7.38
C VAL A 105 9.23 7.78 -6.21
N SER A 106 9.00 6.88 -5.25
CA SER A 106 9.86 6.66 -4.10
C SER A 106 10.45 5.25 -4.12
N VAL A 107 11.71 5.13 -3.70
CA VAL A 107 12.42 3.85 -3.60
C VAL A 107 12.99 3.63 -2.21
N ASP A 108 13.23 2.37 -1.86
CA ASP A 108 13.89 2.01 -0.60
C ASP A 108 15.41 2.23 -0.62
N ASP A 109 16.07 1.95 -1.75
CA ASP A 109 17.52 2.06 -1.92
C ASP A 109 17.87 2.66 -3.31
N PRO A 110 18.14 3.98 -3.41
CA PRO A 110 18.48 4.62 -4.69
C PRO A 110 19.69 3.98 -5.38
N GLY A 111 19.51 3.49 -6.61
CA GLY A 111 20.56 2.79 -7.36
C GLY A 111 20.43 1.26 -7.35
N ASN A 112 19.74 0.70 -6.35
CA ASN A 112 19.61 -0.74 -6.15
C ASN A 112 18.24 -1.14 -5.57
N ALA A 113 17.20 -0.38 -5.89
CA ALA A 113 15.88 -0.48 -5.28
C ALA A 113 15.33 -1.92 -5.33
N SER A 114 14.79 -2.37 -4.20
CA SER A 114 14.01 -3.61 -4.10
C SER A 114 12.52 -3.36 -3.99
N ARG A 115 12.14 -2.12 -3.64
CA ARG A 115 10.76 -1.67 -3.45
C ARG A 115 10.59 -0.30 -4.11
N VAL A 116 9.52 -0.17 -4.88
CA VAL A 116 9.16 1.07 -5.57
C VAL A 116 7.70 1.41 -5.25
N ASP A 117 7.46 2.60 -4.72
CA ASP A 117 6.12 3.16 -4.58
C ASP A 117 5.93 4.22 -5.67
N VAL A 118 4.92 4.03 -6.53
CA VAL A 118 4.53 4.96 -7.59
C VAL A 118 3.19 5.58 -7.22
N VAL A 119 3.15 6.89 -7.01
CA VAL A 119 1.92 7.63 -6.66
C VAL A 119 1.52 8.51 -7.83
N LEU A 120 0.34 8.21 -8.37
CA LEU A 120 -0.34 8.97 -9.42
C LEU A 120 -1.15 10.09 -8.78
N ASP A 121 -1.03 11.28 -9.35
CA ASP A 121 -1.68 12.52 -8.93
C ASP A 121 -1.65 12.72 -7.40
N PRO A 122 -0.45 12.64 -6.77
CA PRO A 122 -0.31 12.68 -5.33
C PRO A 122 -0.86 14.00 -4.80
N GLY A 123 -1.62 13.94 -3.71
CA GLY A 123 -1.94 15.16 -3.00
C GLY A 123 -0.75 15.76 -2.25
N VAL A 124 -0.95 17.01 -1.80
CA VAL A 124 0.10 17.83 -1.16
C VAL A 124 0.07 17.73 0.37
N ASN A 125 -0.96 17.14 0.95
CA ASN A 125 -1.11 17.05 2.40
C ASN A 125 -0.58 15.72 2.90
N GLN A 126 0.17 15.75 4.00
CA GLN A 126 0.48 14.56 4.77
C GLN A 126 -0.52 14.42 5.90
N ILE A 127 -1.05 13.22 6.06
CA ILE A 127 -1.91 12.88 7.20
C ILE A 127 -1.29 11.75 7.99
N SER A 128 -1.46 11.83 9.31
CA SER A 128 -1.25 10.67 10.16
C SER A 128 -2.47 9.78 10.03
N LEU A 129 -2.25 8.49 9.81
CA LEU A 129 -3.29 7.49 9.95
C LEU A 129 -3.51 7.19 11.44
N MET A 130 -4.67 6.60 11.75
CA MET A 130 -4.98 6.02 13.04
C MET A 130 -3.85 5.10 13.47
N SER A 131 -3.45 5.24 14.72
CA SER A 131 -2.49 4.37 15.36
C SER A 131 -2.85 4.18 16.83
N VAL A 132 -2.23 3.17 17.40
CA VAL A 132 -2.21 2.90 18.83
C VAL A 132 -0.91 3.47 19.41
N GLU A 133 -0.91 3.89 20.67
CA GLU A 133 0.29 4.35 21.37
C GLU A 133 1.45 3.34 21.24
N GLY A 134 2.62 3.81 20.81
CA GLY A 134 3.79 2.95 20.55
C GLY A 134 3.74 2.13 19.25
N GLY A 135 2.64 2.19 18.49
CA GLY A 135 2.44 1.48 17.22
C GLY A 135 2.23 2.41 16.03
N ALA A 136 3.05 3.46 15.90
CA ALA A 136 2.95 4.41 14.80
C ALA A 136 3.20 3.73 13.44
N ILE A 137 2.42 4.13 12.43
CA ILE A 137 2.56 3.68 11.05
C ILE A 137 2.94 4.88 10.15
N PRO A 138 3.57 4.65 8.99
CA PRO A 138 4.00 5.74 8.12
C PRO A 138 2.85 6.67 7.71
N TYR A 139 3.14 7.97 7.63
CA TYR A 139 2.23 8.98 7.09
C TYR A 139 1.81 8.66 5.66
N VAL A 140 0.71 9.26 5.22
CA VAL A 140 0.19 9.12 3.85
C VAL A 140 0.01 10.50 3.23
N TRP A 141 0.47 10.65 1.99
CA TRP A 141 0.10 11.76 1.12
C TRP A 141 -1.36 11.62 0.69
N THR A 142 -2.16 12.68 0.70
CA THR A 142 -3.56 12.64 0.21
C THR A 142 -3.97 13.94 -0.47
N VAL A 143 -4.83 13.84 -1.49
CA VAL A 143 -5.48 14.99 -2.10
C VAL A 143 -6.35 15.71 -1.08
N SER A 144 -6.42 17.03 -1.17
CA SER A 144 -7.02 17.93 -0.19
C SER A 144 -8.48 17.59 0.10
N ASP A 145 -8.71 16.79 1.14
CA ASP A 145 -9.96 16.66 1.88
C ASP A 145 -9.60 16.52 3.37
N PRO A 146 -10.13 17.36 4.27
CA PRO A 146 -9.78 17.33 5.69
C PRO A 146 -10.24 16.06 6.43
N THR A 147 -11.06 15.19 5.84
CA THR A 147 -11.53 13.97 6.51
C THR A 147 -11.52 12.76 5.57
N ILE A 148 -10.57 11.85 5.78
CA ILE A 148 -10.65 10.50 5.22
C ILE A 148 -11.71 9.72 6.01
N GLY A 149 -12.66 9.09 5.32
CA GLY A 149 -13.65 8.22 5.96
C GLY A 149 -12.98 7.00 6.61
N ARG A 150 -13.57 6.47 7.69
CA ARG A 150 -12.98 5.35 8.45
C ARG A 150 -12.62 4.13 7.59
N PHE A 151 -13.39 3.85 6.54
CA PHE A 151 -13.09 2.75 5.63
C PHE A 151 -11.93 3.02 4.69
N ASP A 152 -11.85 4.23 4.14
CA ASP A 152 -10.71 4.63 3.31
C ASP A 152 -9.44 4.62 4.16
N GLU A 153 -9.54 5.06 5.41
CA GLU A 153 -8.45 4.99 6.39
C GLU A 153 -8.07 3.54 6.71
N LEU A 154 -9.04 2.65 6.97
CA LEU A 154 -8.80 1.22 7.20
C LEU A 154 -8.11 0.57 5.99
N ALA A 155 -8.56 0.88 4.78
CA ALA A 155 -7.94 0.38 3.56
C ALA A 155 -6.50 0.92 3.37
N LEU A 156 -6.22 2.16 3.78
CA LEU A 156 -4.86 2.70 3.81
C LEU A 156 -3.99 2.00 4.87
N VAL A 157 -4.51 1.74 6.06
CA VAL A 157 -3.81 0.98 7.11
C VAL A 157 -3.44 -0.43 6.62
N LEU A 158 -4.38 -1.12 5.95
CA LEU A 158 -4.18 -2.49 5.45
C LEU A 158 -3.52 -2.56 4.06
N SER A 159 -3.16 -1.44 3.44
CA SER A 159 -2.53 -1.40 2.10
C SER A 159 -1.07 -1.89 2.06
N SER A 160 -0.49 -2.20 3.21
CA SER A 160 0.89 -2.69 3.32
C SER A 160 1.03 -3.71 4.44
N HIS A 161 2.14 -4.43 4.41
CA HIS A 161 2.44 -5.57 5.29
C HIS A 161 3.71 -5.34 6.12
N ASP A 162 4.25 -4.11 6.10
CA ASP A 162 5.29 -3.66 7.03
C ASP A 162 4.66 -3.40 8.41
N LEU A 163 5.44 -3.57 9.48
CA LEU A 163 5.00 -3.31 10.85
C LEU A 163 3.66 -4.03 11.18
N PRO A 164 3.58 -5.36 11.02
CA PRO A 164 2.30 -6.08 11.02
C PRO A 164 1.50 -5.88 12.30
N VAL A 165 2.16 -5.87 13.47
CA VAL A 165 1.49 -5.60 14.75
C VAL A 165 0.89 -4.20 14.78
N SER A 166 1.64 -3.17 14.39
CA SER A 166 1.19 -1.77 14.38
C SER A 166 0.00 -1.57 13.43
N ARG A 167 0.05 -2.17 12.23
CA ARG A 167 -1.05 -2.09 11.25
C ARG A 167 -2.29 -2.82 11.70
N LEU A 168 -2.14 -4.04 12.22
CA LEU A 168 -3.26 -4.79 12.74
C LEU A 168 -3.90 -4.02 13.91
N SER A 169 -3.11 -3.52 14.85
CA SER A 169 -3.61 -2.74 15.98
C SER A 169 -4.40 -1.49 15.53
N ALA A 170 -3.87 -0.72 14.58
CA ALA A 170 -4.56 0.42 14.00
C ALA A 170 -5.88 0.03 13.32
N ALA A 171 -5.89 -1.08 12.58
CA ALA A 171 -7.09 -1.59 11.91
C ALA A 171 -8.17 -2.01 12.93
N LEU A 172 -7.78 -2.73 13.99
CA LEU A 172 -8.69 -3.15 15.04
C LEU A 172 -9.30 -1.95 15.78
N LYS A 173 -8.48 -0.92 16.08
CA LYS A 173 -8.95 0.35 16.66
C LYS A 173 -9.95 1.06 15.75
N LEU A 174 -9.68 1.14 14.45
CA LEU A 174 -10.63 1.71 13.48
C LEU A 174 -11.96 0.95 13.43
N VAL A 175 -11.91 -0.38 13.44
CA VAL A 175 -13.11 -1.23 13.45
C VAL A 175 -13.93 -1.02 14.73
N GLN A 176 -13.26 -0.93 15.88
CA GLN A 176 -13.90 -0.66 17.16
C GLN A 176 -14.58 0.72 17.17
N ILE A 177 -13.85 1.78 16.80
CA ILE A 177 -14.39 3.14 16.74
C ILE A 177 -15.59 3.21 15.78
N ALA A 178 -15.48 2.62 14.58
CA ALA A 178 -16.58 2.61 13.62
C ALA A 178 -17.82 1.85 14.12
N TYR A 179 -17.63 0.81 14.94
CA TYR A 179 -18.73 0.09 15.59
C TYR A 179 -19.38 0.91 16.70
N GLU A 180 -18.60 1.63 17.50
CA GLU A 180 -19.07 2.48 18.60
C GLU A 180 -19.79 3.75 18.09
N GLU A 181 -19.26 4.39 17.05
CA GLU A 181 -19.83 5.58 16.40
C GLU A 181 -21.04 5.24 15.50
N GLY A 182 -21.19 3.97 15.10
CA GLY A 182 -22.19 3.54 14.12
C GLY A 182 -23.60 3.42 14.71
N GLU A 183 -24.60 3.90 13.96
CA GLU A 183 -26.01 3.62 14.28
C GLU A 183 -26.37 2.16 13.95
N SER A 184 -27.29 1.58 14.72
CA SER A 184 -27.88 0.27 14.37
C SER A 184 -28.83 0.45 13.17
N PRO A 185 -28.80 -0.43 12.14
CA PRO A 185 -28.07 -1.70 12.02
C PRO A 185 -26.67 -1.57 11.38
N ASN A 186 -26.27 -0.38 10.97
CA ASN A 186 -25.04 -0.14 10.20
C ASN A 186 -23.79 -0.59 10.96
N ARG A 187 -23.69 -0.36 12.28
CA ARG A 187 -22.51 -0.75 13.09
C ARG A 187 -22.07 -2.21 12.94
N GLU A 188 -23.02 -3.15 12.89
CA GLU A 188 -22.73 -4.58 12.74
C GLU A 188 -22.14 -4.86 11.35
N TYR A 189 -22.75 -4.26 10.31
CA TYR A 189 -22.24 -4.33 8.95
C TYR A 189 -20.84 -3.74 8.83
N LEU A 190 -20.57 -2.59 9.46
CA LEU A 190 -19.25 -1.94 9.40
C LEU A 190 -18.17 -2.84 10.02
N ARG A 191 -18.47 -3.44 11.17
CA ARG A 191 -17.56 -4.37 11.84
C ARG A 191 -17.30 -5.60 10.99
N ASP A 192 -18.34 -6.25 10.48
CA ASP A 192 -18.20 -7.48 9.70
C ASP A 192 -17.49 -7.23 8.35
N PHE A 193 -17.68 -6.05 7.75
CA PHE A 193 -16.89 -5.64 6.59
C PHE A 193 -15.42 -5.41 6.95
N GLY A 194 -15.13 -4.67 8.02
CA GLY A 194 -13.76 -4.41 8.46
C GLY A 194 -13.00 -5.70 8.82
N MET A 195 -13.66 -6.65 9.50
CA MET A 195 -13.05 -7.92 9.86
C MET A 195 -12.80 -8.85 8.67
N ARG A 196 -13.58 -8.73 7.58
CA ARG A 196 -13.26 -9.41 6.30
C ARG A 196 -12.00 -8.85 5.66
N LEU A 197 -11.79 -7.54 5.71
CA LEU A 197 -10.54 -6.92 5.22
C LEU A 197 -9.35 -7.36 6.06
N VAL A 198 -9.49 -7.42 7.39
CA VAL A 198 -8.47 -7.96 8.30
C VAL A 198 -8.16 -9.41 7.97
N ALA A 199 -9.16 -10.26 7.78
CA ALA A 199 -8.95 -11.68 7.44
C ALA A 199 -8.11 -11.85 6.16
N GLU A 200 -8.47 -11.16 5.08
CA GLU A 200 -7.72 -11.23 3.83
C GLU A 200 -6.31 -10.63 3.97
N TRP A 201 -6.15 -9.55 4.74
CA TRP A 201 -4.82 -9.00 5.01
C TRP A 201 -3.91 -9.97 5.79
N LEU A 202 -4.45 -10.72 6.77
CA LEU A 202 -3.68 -11.75 7.48
C LEU A 202 -3.19 -12.85 6.53
N ARG A 203 -4.01 -13.25 5.55
CA ARG A 203 -3.61 -14.22 4.51
C ARG A 203 -2.48 -13.70 3.61
N TRP A 204 -2.35 -12.39 3.46
CA TRP A 204 -1.26 -11.82 2.68
C TRP A 204 0.05 -11.70 3.45
N LEU A 205 0.04 -11.92 4.77
CA LEU A 205 1.27 -12.09 5.55
C LEU A 205 1.92 -13.46 5.32
N ARG A 206 1.11 -14.47 4.98
CA ARG A 206 1.56 -15.86 4.81
C ARG A 206 0.70 -16.61 3.80
N ASP A 207 1.39 -17.11 2.78
CA ASP A 207 0.86 -17.77 1.58
C ASP A 207 0.09 -19.06 1.88
N ASP A 208 0.34 -19.68 3.04
CA ASP A 208 -0.18 -20.97 3.45
C ASP A 208 -1.42 -20.89 4.37
N ILE A 209 -1.85 -19.69 4.73
CA ILE A 209 -3.08 -19.50 5.52
C ILE A 209 -4.31 -19.59 4.58
N SER A 210 -5.16 -20.58 4.86
CA SER A 210 -6.43 -20.76 4.14
C SER A 210 -7.43 -19.65 4.47
N HIS A 211 -8.41 -19.46 3.58
CA HIS A 211 -9.51 -18.51 3.82
C HIS A 211 -10.28 -18.84 5.10
N GLU A 212 -10.50 -20.14 5.36
CA GLU A 212 -11.24 -20.61 6.53
C GLU A 212 -10.51 -20.29 7.83
N VAL A 213 -9.20 -20.58 7.90
CA VAL A 213 -8.36 -20.27 9.07
C VAL A 213 -8.34 -18.77 9.34
N ALA A 214 -8.12 -17.95 8.31
CA ALA A 214 -8.13 -16.50 8.49
C ALA A 214 -9.49 -15.95 8.92
N SER A 215 -10.59 -16.54 8.44
CA SER A 215 -11.95 -16.17 8.80
C SER A 215 -12.33 -16.61 10.22
N GLU A 216 -11.76 -17.71 10.72
CA GLU A 216 -11.89 -18.12 12.11
C GLU A 216 -11.13 -17.17 13.04
N VAL A 217 -9.87 -16.88 12.72
CA VAL A 217 -9.06 -15.91 13.47
C VAL A 217 -9.74 -14.54 13.51
N SER A 218 -10.27 -14.06 12.39
CA SER A 218 -10.96 -12.76 12.36
C SER A 218 -12.25 -12.76 13.17
N ARG A 219 -13.03 -13.85 13.19
CA ARG A 219 -14.21 -13.98 14.06
C ARG A 219 -13.84 -13.97 15.54
N ASP A 220 -12.80 -14.70 15.92
CA ASP A 220 -12.30 -14.74 17.29
C ASP A 220 -11.82 -13.35 17.74
N VAL A 221 -11.09 -12.64 16.88
CA VAL A 221 -10.67 -11.26 17.13
C VAL A 221 -11.88 -10.34 17.26
N ALA A 222 -12.89 -10.47 16.39
CA ALA A 222 -14.10 -9.66 16.45
C ALA A 222 -14.89 -9.87 17.77
N ALA A 223 -14.95 -11.12 18.25
CA ALA A 223 -15.57 -11.44 19.54
C ALA A 223 -14.81 -10.78 20.68
N ARG A 224 -13.47 -10.89 20.70
CA ARG A 224 -12.64 -10.24 21.74
C ARG A 224 -12.73 -8.72 21.71
N LEU A 225 -12.78 -8.11 20.51
CA LEU A 225 -12.97 -6.67 20.36
C LEU A 225 -14.31 -6.20 20.93
N ARG A 226 -15.37 -7.00 20.82
CA ARG A 226 -16.68 -6.66 21.38
C ARG A 226 -16.65 -6.60 22.91
N ASP A 227 -15.82 -7.43 23.52
CA ASP A 227 -15.71 -7.55 24.97
C ASP A 227 -14.72 -6.52 25.57
N LEU A 228 -13.97 -5.78 24.74
CA LEU A 228 -13.13 -4.68 25.20
C LEU A 228 -13.98 -3.47 25.55
N ALA A 229 -13.74 -2.88 26.73
CA ALA A 229 -14.37 -1.63 27.11
C ALA A 229 -13.86 -0.47 26.23
N ALA A 230 -14.74 0.47 25.87
CA ALA A 230 -14.42 1.65 25.05
C ALA A 230 -13.30 2.54 25.66
N SER A 231 -13.02 2.39 26.96
CA SER A 231 -11.99 3.14 27.69
C SER A 231 -10.68 2.37 27.89
N GLU A 232 -10.59 1.10 27.49
CA GLU A 232 -9.36 0.32 27.65
C GLU A 232 -8.44 0.52 26.45
N SER A 233 -7.29 1.09 26.79
CA SER A 233 -6.40 1.82 25.89
C SER A 233 -5.64 0.87 24.99
N ASP A 234 -5.31 1.33 23.80
CA ASP A 234 -4.26 0.92 22.87
C ASP A 234 -3.37 -0.30 23.25
N TYR A 235 -2.90 -0.41 24.49
CA TYR A 235 -2.25 -1.61 25.04
C TYR A 235 -2.99 -2.94 24.80
N GLU A 236 -4.29 -3.05 25.11
CA GLU A 236 -5.02 -4.32 24.93
C GLU A 236 -5.21 -4.66 23.46
N ILE A 237 -5.42 -3.65 22.61
CA ILE A 237 -5.47 -3.79 21.15
C ILE A 237 -4.11 -4.29 20.62
N ILE A 238 -3.01 -3.72 21.10
CA ILE A 238 -1.64 -4.15 20.75
C ILE A 238 -1.40 -5.58 21.20
N ARG A 239 -1.80 -5.94 22.42
CA ARG A 239 -1.65 -7.29 22.97
C ARG A 239 -2.42 -8.31 22.14
N LEU A 240 -3.66 -7.99 21.76
CA LEU A 240 -4.49 -8.81 20.88
C LEU A 240 -3.83 -8.98 19.50
N ALA A 241 -3.43 -7.87 18.87
CA ALA A 241 -2.76 -7.90 17.58
C ALA A 241 -1.46 -8.70 17.61
N SER A 242 -0.62 -8.51 18.63
CA SER A 242 0.63 -9.26 18.82
C SER A 242 0.37 -10.76 18.95
N GLY A 243 -0.62 -11.15 19.77
CA GLY A 243 -0.99 -12.55 19.93
C GLY A 243 -1.48 -13.21 18.63
N VAL A 244 -2.19 -12.46 17.78
CA VAL A 244 -2.61 -12.93 16.45
C VAL A 244 -1.40 -13.10 15.53
N ILE A 245 -0.51 -12.10 15.44
CA ILE A 245 0.68 -12.19 14.59
C ILE A 245 1.62 -13.33 15.06
N GLU A 246 1.75 -13.53 16.37
CA GLU A 246 2.54 -14.63 16.94
C GLU A 246 1.91 -16.01 16.67
N SER A 247 0.59 -16.15 16.81
CA SER A 247 -0.08 -17.42 16.53
C SER A 247 0.06 -17.79 15.06
N LEU A 248 -0.01 -16.80 14.17
CA LEU A 248 0.23 -16.98 12.75
C LEU A 248 1.66 -17.41 12.42
N HIS A 249 2.65 -17.27 13.30
CA HIS A 249 4.00 -17.82 13.07
C HIS A 249 4.16 -19.27 13.56
N ARG A 250 3.22 -19.80 14.34
CA ARG A 250 3.28 -21.15 14.94
C ARG A 250 2.53 -22.22 14.16
N VAL A 251 1.63 -21.81 13.26
CA VAL A 251 0.95 -22.66 12.27
C VAL A 251 1.93 -23.02 11.16
#